data_AF-A0A914ZL30-F1
#
_entry.id   AF-A0A914ZL30-F1
#
_cell.length_a   1.000
_cell.length_b   1.000
_cell.length_c   1.000
_cell.angle_alpha   90.00
_cell.angle_beta   90.00
_cell.angle_gamma   90.00
#
_symmetry.space_group_name_H-M   'P 1'
#
loop_
_entity.id
_entity.type
_entity.pdbx_description
1 polymer ?
#
loop_
_entity_poly.entity_id
_entity_poly.type
_entity_poly.pdbx_seq_one_letter_code
_entity_poly.pdbx_strand_id
1 'polypeptide(L)' 'SMLSSPTLSVYPAVCRICHSSEASIPYNGAAPGEPLISPCSCNYRGTMGLYHRSCLERWLTTSKTNCCEICKFAFQIR' A
#
# COMPACT_ATOMS: atom_id res chain seq x y z
N SER A 1 4.23 25.42 24.88
CA SER A 1 3.79 25.15 23.51
C SER A 1 5.02 24.98 22.64
N MET A 2 5.42 23.75 22.34
CA MET A 2 6.65 23.50 21.59
C MET A 2 6.41 23.65 20.09
N LEU A 3 7.22 24.50 19.45
CA LEU A 3 7.39 24.57 18.02
C LEU A 3 8.33 23.46 17.56
N SER A 4 8.05 22.82 16.43
CA SER A 4 9.05 22.10 15.62
C SER A 4 8.65 22.19 14.15
N SER A 5 9.65 22.58 13.36
CA SER A 5 9.58 23.07 11.98
C SER A 5 9.47 21.92 10.94
N PRO A 6 9.70 22.17 9.63
CA PRO A 6 8.78 21.95 8.53
C PRO A 6 8.88 20.55 7.87
N THR A 7 7.81 20.13 7.19
CA THR A 7 7.80 19.11 6.11
C THR A 7 8.35 17.71 6.43
N LEU A 8 7.80 17.01 7.43
CA LEU A 8 7.56 15.58 7.22
C LEU A 8 6.07 15.46 6.95
N SER A 9 5.70 15.03 5.74
CA SER A 9 4.34 14.60 5.47
C SER A 9 4.00 13.45 6.43
N VAL A 10 3.50 13.75 7.63
CA VAL A 10 2.98 12.76 8.59
C VAL A 10 1.62 12.25 8.08
N TYR A 11 1.53 11.96 6.78
CA TYR A 11 0.42 11.18 6.27
C TYR A 11 0.73 9.74 6.67
N PRO A 12 -0.18 9.05 7.38
CA PRO A 12 0.03 7.67 7.75
C PRO A 12 0.27 6.85 6.48
N ALA A 13 1.23 5.93 6.55
CA ALA A 13 1.42 4.92 5.53
C ALA A 13 0.14 4.08 5.43
N VAL A 14 -0.64 4.27 4.37
CA VAL A 14 -1.94 3.60 4.17
C VAL A 14 -1.95 2.85 2.84
N CYS A 15 -2.68 1.75 2.77
CA CYS A 15 -2.94 1.05 1.52
C CYS A 15 -3.77 1.92 0.57
N ARG A 16 -3.36 2.08 -0.69
CA ARG A 16 -4.12 2.89 -1.66
C ARG A 16 -5.46 2.29 -2.12
N ILE A 17 -5.76 1.06 -1.73
CA ILE A 17 -6.99 0.34 -2.13
C ILE A 17 -8.02 0.44 -1.02
N CYS A 18 -7.66 0.10 0.22
CA CYS A 18 -8.58 0.13 1.36
C CYS A 18 -8.44 1.38 2.24
N HIS A 19 -7.45 2.24 1.99
CA HIS A 19 -7.15 3.45 2.77
C HIS A 19 -6.87 3.23 4.26
N SER A 20 -6.49 2.01 4.65
CA SER A 20 -6.10 1.69 6.03
C SER A 20 -4.58 1.50 6.17
N SER A 21 -4.03 1.98 7.28
CA SER A 21 -2.65 1.74 7.73
C SER A 21 -2.54 0.52 8.63
N GLU A 22 -3.67 0.02 9.12
CA GLU A 22 -3.70 -1.19 9.93
C GLU A 22 -3.36 -2.38 9.06
N ALA A 23 -2.50 -3.25 9.57
CA ALA A 23 -2.18 -4.49 8.92
C ALA A 23 -3.51 -5.23 8.64
N SER A 24 -3.86 -5.47 7.37
CA SER A 24 -5.20 -5.95 7.07
C SER A 24 -5.46 -7.25 7.80
N ILE A 25 -6.52 -7.25 8.62
CA ILE A 25 -6.94 -8.43 9.36
C ILE A 25 -7.20 -9.53 8.34
N PRO A 26 -6.55 -10.70 8.44
CA PRO A 26 -6.87 -11.81 7.55
C PRO A 26 -8.35 -12.14 7.74
N TYR A 27 -9.05 -12.42 6.64
CA TYR A 27 -10.50 -12.65 6.61
C TYR A 27 -10.98 -13.75 7.59
N ASN A 28 -10.07 -14.55 8.14
CA ASN A 28 -10.31 -15.64 9.08
C ASN A 28 -9.85 -15.37 10.53
N GLY A 29 -9.36 -14.17 10.86
CA GLY A 29 -8.95 -13.78 12.22
C GLY A 29 -7.77 -14.57 12.82
N ALA A 30 -7.03 -15.34 12.02
CA ALA A 30 -6.06 -16.33 12.52
C ALA A 30 -4.59 -15.87 12.51
N ALA A 31 -4.26 -14.66 12.03
CA ALA A 31 -2.88 -14.17 11.97
C ALA A 31 -2.79 -12.66 12.27
N PRO A 32 -1.64 -12.17 12.78
CA PRO A 32 -1.36 -10.74 12.79
C PRO A 32 -1.51 -10.21 11.36
N GLY A 33 -2.18 -9.07 11.20
CA GLY A 33 -2.50 -8.53 9.88
C GLY A 33 -1.28 -8.43 8.98
N GLU A 34 -1.52 -8.43 7.67
CA GLU A 34 -0.44 -8.34 6.67
C GLU A 34 0.11 -6.90 6.57
N PRO A 35 1.44 -6.72 6.49
CA PRO A 35 2.05 -5.39 6.38
C PRO A 35 1.80 -4.76 5.00
N LEU A 36 1.98 -3.44 4.93
CA LEU A 36 2.03 -2.73 3.65
C LEU A 36 3.30 -3.10 2.88
N ILE A 37 3.13 -3.38 1.59
CA ILE A 37 4.20 -3.65 0.64
C ILE A 37 4.28 -2.54 -0.42
N SER A 38 5.47 -2.40 -1.03
CA SER A 38 5.74 -1.53 -2.17
C SER A 38 6.12 -2.34 -3.42
N PRO A 39 5.15 -2.98 -4.10
CA PRO A 39 5.41 -3.95 -5.18
C PRO A 39 5.67 -3.27 -6.53
N CYS A 40 5.65 -1.94 -6.59
CA CYS A 40 5.96 -1.17 -7.78
C CYS A 40 6.95 -0.05 -7.46
N SER A 41 7.55 0.56 -8.49
CA SER A 41 8.56 1.62 -8.35
C SER A 41 7.99 3.00 -7.95
N CYS A 42 6.84 3.04 -7.26
CA CYS A 42 6.20 4.27 -6.76
C CYS A 42 6.84 4.79 -5.47
N ASN A 43 8.09 4.43 -5.16
CA ASN A 43 8.79 4.74 -3.91
C ASN A 43 8.84 6.25 -3.58
N TYR A 44 8.80 7.11 -4.60
CA TYR A 44 8.79 8.57 -4.47
C TYR A 44 7.38 9.20 -4.51
N ARG A 45 6.31 8.39 -4.59
CA ARG A 45 4.91 8.85 -4.68
C ARG A 45 4.15 8.67 -3.35
N GLY A 46 4.87 8.68 -2.23
CA GLY A 46 4.30 8.56 -0.89
C GLY A 46 3.45 7.31 -0.72
N THR A 47 2.25 7.47 -0.17
CA THR A 47 1.30 6.37 0.12
C THR A 47 0.72 5.71 -1.13
N MET A 48 0.84 6.33 -2.32
CA MET A 48 0.32 5.75 -3.57
C MET A 48 1.11 4.52 -4.04
N GLY A 49 2.27 4.26 -3.45
CA GLY A 49 3.05 3.04 -3.67
C GLY A 49 2.77 1.90 -2.69
N LEU A 50 1.88 2.10 -1.70
CA LEU A 50 1.67 1.16 -0.60
C LEU A 50 0.38 0.35 -0.77
N TYR A 51 0.48 -0.96 -0.56
CA TYR A 51 -0.61 -1.91 -0.73
C TYR A 51 -0.57 -2.99 0.34
N HIS A 52 -1.73 -3.49 0.77
CA HIS A 52 -1.78 -4.83 1.36
C HIS A 52 -1.64 -5.88 0.26
N ARG A 53 -1.04 -7.03 0.56
CA ARG A 53 -0.86 -8.13 -0.41
C ARG A 53 -2.23 -8.61 -0.90
N SER A 54 -3.17 -8.89 0.00
CA SER A 54 -4.53 -9.31 -0.34
C SER A 54 -5.29 -8.28 -1.17
N CYS A 55 -5.15 -6.98 -0.83
CA CYS A 55 -5.79 -5.91 -1.61
C CYS A 55 -5.25 -5.86 -3.03
N LEU A 56 -3.92 -5.98 -3.18
CA LEU A 56 -3.28 -5.98 -4.49
C LEU A 56 -3.67 -7.22 -5.30
N GLU A 57 -3.64 -8.42 -4.72
CA GLU A 57 -4.02 -9.66 -5.39
C GLU A 57 -5.47 -9.60 -5.90
N ARG A 58 -6.39 -9.07 -5.07
CA ARG A 58 -7.79 -8.86 -5.47
C ARG A 58 -7.94 -7.84 -6.59
N TRP A 59 -7.17 -6.75 -6.52
CA TRP A 59 -7.15 -5.75 -7.57
C TRP A 59 -6.62 -6.34 -8.88
N LEU A 60 -5.50 -7.07 -8.86
CA LEU A 60 -4.95 -7.74 -10.05
C LEU A 60 -5.95 -8.70 -10.70
N THR A 61 -6.66 -9.49 -9.88
CA THR A 61 -7.68 -10.43 -10.33
C THR A 61 -8.84 -9.72 -11.05
N THR A 62 -9.20 -8.52 -10.60
CA THR A 62 -10.35 -7.76 -11.13
C THR A 62 -9.97 -6.85 -12.30
N SER A 63 -8.78 -6.24 -12.24
CA SER A 63 -8.34 -5.19 -13.17
C SER A 63 -7.71 -5.73 -14.45
N LYS A 64 -7.48 -7.04 -14.58
CA LYS A 64 -6.86 -7.70 -15.75
C LYS A 64 -5.53 -7.06 -16.20
N THR A 65 -4.79 -6.48 -15.25
CA THR A 65 -3.49 -5.86 -15.48
C THR A 65 -2.51 -6.31 -14.42
N ASN A 66 -1.26 -6.49 -14.80
CA ASN A 66 -0.14 -6.87 -13.96
C ASN A 66 0.78 -5.67 -13.69
N CYS A 67 0.41 -4.48 -14.18
CA CYS A 67 1.21 -3.27 -14.11
C CYS A 67 0.55 -2.22 -13.23
N CYS A 68 1.37 -1.49 -12.47
CA CYS A 68 0.91 -0.34 -11.72
C CYS A 68 0.38 0.73 -12.67
N GLU A 69 -0.85 1.20 -12.44
CA GLU A 69 -1.46 2.21 -13.31
C GLU A 69 -0.76 3.58 -13.25
N ILE A 70 0.03 3.83 -12.20
CA ILE A 70 0.74 5.10 -11.97
C ILE A 70 2.12 5.08 -12.61
N CYS A 71 2.99 4.13 -12.20
CA CYS A 71 4.35 4.07 -12.71
C CYS A 71 4.52 3.15 -13.93
N LYS A 72 3.48 2.42 -14.34
CA LYS A 72 3.45 1.48 -15.48
C LYS A 72 4.40 0.27 -15.37
N PHE A 73 5.19 0.16 -14.31
CA PHE A 73 6.01 -1.01 -13.99
C PHE A 73 5.14 -2.20 -13.55
N ALA A 74 5.57 -3.41 -13.92
CA ALA A 74 4.97 -4.66 -13.47
C ALA A 74 5.07 -4.80 -11.95
N PHE A 75 3.99 -5.23 -11.30
CA PHE A 75 3.99 -5.53 -9.88
C PHE A 75 4.92 -6.72 -9.60
N GLN A 76 5.85 -6.54 -8.67
CA GLN A 76 6.74 -7.59 -8.18
C GLN A 76 6.18 -8.12 -6.86
N ILE A 77 5.29 -9.11 -6.96
CA ILE A 77 4.75 -9.81 -5.79
C ILE A 77 5.60 -11.07 -5.61
N ARG A 78 6.55 -11.03 -4.67
CA ARG A 78 7.24 -12.23 -4.14
C ARG A 78 6.56 -12.59 -2.83
#